data_AF-A0A3B8RWZ2-F1
#
_entry.id   AF-A0A3B8RWZ2-F1
#
_cell.length_a   1.000
_cell.length_b   1.000
_cell.length_c   1.000
_cell.angle_alpha   90.00
_cell.angle_beta   90.00
_cell.angle_gamma   90.00
#
_symmetry.space_group_name_H-M   'P 1'
#
loop_
_entity.id
_entity.type
_entity.pdbx_description
1 polymer ?
#
loop_
_entity_poly.entity_id
_entity_poly.type
_entity_poly.pdbx_seq_one_letter_code
_entity_poly.pdbx_strand_id
1 'polypeptide(L)'
;GVIDAGGGAAYYETDNYNFQKFDANDPETAPRGYLIRTNYSFSGEENKGYGYIRYTIALDILASKYKNGKISFEFLTNDVPRCLIHSFTNTDLTKSLPRNKQEDDYVFFPDYIPRYSTSAAVVIQGIKENESANLTTMWTILGFPPTSVVILVWLLDDGTLL
;
A
#
# COMPACT_ATOMS: atom_id res chain seq x y z
N GLY A 1 2.76 -9.72 -5.12
CA GLY A 1 1.45 -9.69 -5.78
C GLY A 1 1.65 -9.54 -7.27
N VAL A 2 0.71 -10.02 -8.06
CA VAL A 2 0.73 -9.96 -9.53
C VAL A 2 -0.59 -9.35 -9.97
N ILE A 3 -0.53 -8.47 -10.96
CA ILE A 3 -1.69 -8.03 -11.74
C ILE A 3 -1.45 -8.43 -13.19
N ASP A 4 -2.50 -8.82 -13.91
CA ASP A 4 -2.43 -9.12 -15.33
C ASP A 4 -3.13 -8.06 -16.19
N ALA A 5 -2.95 -8.17 -17.51
CA ALA A 5 -3.53 -7.24 -18.47
C ALA A 5 -5.07 -7.30 -18.55
N GLY A 6 -5.68 -8.38 -18.06
CA GLY A 6 -7.14 -8.53 -17.95
C GLY A 6 -7.72 -7.89 -16.70
N GLY A 7 -6.89 -7.25 -15.86
CA GLY A 7 -7.29 -6.66 -14.58
C GLY A 7 -7.37 -7.66 -13.43
N GLY A 8 -6.99 -8.91 -13.65
CA GLY A 8 -6.91 -9.92 -12.61
C GLY A 8 -5.78 -9.62 -11.63
N ALA A 9 -6.02 -9.78 -10.33
CA ALA A 9 -4.99 -9.60 -9.29
C ALA A 9 -4.89 -10.81 -8.35
N ALA A 10 -3.66 -11.17 -7.98
CA ALA A 10 -3.41 -12.24 -7.01
C ALA A 10 -2.22 -11.93 -6.10
N TYR A 11 -2.26 -12.46 -4.88
CA TYR A 11 -1.14 -12.47 -3.94
C TYR A 11 -0.73 -13.90 -3.64
N TYR A 12 0.56 -14.13 -3.44
CA TYR A 12 1.10 -15.46 -3.18
C TYR A 12 1.90 -15.39 -1.89
N GLU A 13 1.53 -16.24 -0.92
CA GLU A 13 2.36 -16.52 0.25
C GLU A 13 3.15 -17.80 -0.02
N THR A 14 4.44 -17.79 0.30
CA THR A 14 5.36 -18.88 -0.02
C THR A 14 6.05 -19.37 1.24
N ASP A 15 6.26 -20.69 1.33
CA ASP A 15 7.15 -21.30 2.31
C ASP A 15 8.33 -22.01 1.60
N ASN A 16 9.08 -22.83 2.34
CA ASN A 16 10.25 -23.53 1.81
C ASN A 16 9.93 -24.55 0.69
N TYR A 17 8.68 -25.02 0.60
CA TYR A 17 8.26 -26.14 -0.24
C TYR A 17 6.95 -25.90 -1.00
N ASN A 18 6.13 -24.93 -0.58
CA ASN A 18 4.79 -24.69 -1.11
C ASN A 18 4.53 -23.19 -1.30
N PHE A 19 3.42 -22.92 -1.98
CA PHE A 19 2.83 -21.59 -2.04
C PHE A 19 1.32 -21.68 -1.91
N GLN A 20 0.71 -20.61 -1.40
CA GLN A 20 -0.73 -20.42 -1.39
C GLN A 20 -1.08 -19.17 -2.20
N LYS A 21 -1.95 -19.35 -3.20
CA LYS A 21 -2.54 -18.24 -3.97
C LYS A 21 -3.74 -17.67 -3.20
N PHE A 22 -3.79 -16.36 -3.10
CA PHE A 22 -4.95 -15.57 -2.70
C PHE A 22 -5.41 -14.78 -3.92
N ASP A 23 -6.56 -15.17 -4.47
CA ASP A 23 -7.13 -14.52 -5.65
C ASP A 23 -7.92 -13.27 -5.21
N ALA A 24 -7.50 -12.08 -5.65
CA ALA A 24 -8.18 -10.85 -5.25
C ALA A 24 -9.50 -10.61 -6.02
N ASN A 25 -9.79 -11.44 -7.04
CA ASN A 25 -11.04 -11.41 -7.80
C ASN A 25 -12.12 -12.29 -7.18
N ASP A 26 -11.74 -13.22 -6.29
CA ASP A 26 -12.66 -14.12 -5.61
C ASP A 26 -13.33 -13.39 -4.42
N PRO A 27 -14.67 -13.24 -4.40
CA PRO A 27 -15.37 -12.57 -3.30
C PRO A 27 -15.22 -13.25 -1.93
N GLU A 28 -14.95 -14.55 -1.87
CA GLU A 28 -14.68 -15.24 -0.60
C GLU A 28 -13.31 -14.84 -0.04
N THR A 29 -12.31 -14.71 -0.92
CA THR A 29 -10.94 -14.30 -0.57
C THR A 29 -10.82 -12.79 -0.35
N ALA A 30 -11.52 -11.98 -1.15
CA ALA A 30 -11.45 -10.52 -1.16
C ALA A 30 -12.87 -9.90 -1.19
N PRO A 31 -13.66 -9.99 -0.10
CA PRO A 31 -15.07 -9.58 -0.07
C PRO A 31 -15.32 -8.08 -0.31
N ARG A 32 -14.27 -7.25 -0.21
CA ARG A 32 -14.30 -5.82 -0.52
C ARG A 32 -13.59 -5.47 -1.83
N GLY A 33 -13.21 -6.48 -2.62
CA GLY A 33 -12.48 -6.34 -3.87
C GLY A 33 -11.01 -5.95 -3.70
N TYR A 34 -10.41 -6.14 -2.52
CA TYR A 34 -8.99 -5.89 -2.27
C TYR A 34 -8.42 -6.81 -1.19
N LEU A 35 -7.10 -6.98 -1.23
CA LEU A 35 -6.31 -7.68 -0.21
C LEU A 35 -5.34 -6.70 0.46
N ILE A 36 -5.13 -6.86 1.75
CA ILE A 36 -4.09 -6.15 2.52
C ILE A 36 -3.10 -7.19 3.04
N ARG A 37 -1.80 -6.91 2.89
CA ARG A 37 -0.71 -7.77 3.37
C ARG A 37 0.40 -6.92 3.95
N THR A 38 0.98 -7.39 5.05
CA THR A 38 2.20 -6.81 5.65
C THR A 38 3.21 -7.92 5.90
N ASN A 39 4.19 -7.74 6.79
CA ASN A 39 5.32 -8.66 6.95
C ASN A 39 4.99 -9.87 7.86
N TYR A 40 3.79 -10.43 7.71
CA TYR A 40 3.36 -11.70 8.29
C TYR A 40 2.53 -12.48 7.26
N SER A 41 2.41 -13.80 7.47
CA SER A 41 1.67 -14.71 6.60
C SER A 41 0.28 -14.99 7.19
N PHE A 42 -0.75 -14.92 6.35
CA PHE A 42 -2.12 -15.35 6.69
C PHE A 42 -2.27 -16.86 6.62
N SER A 43 -1.51 -17.53 5.76
CA SER A 43 -1.48 -18.99 5.66
C SER A 43 -0.49 -19.65 6.63
N GLY A 44 0.34 -18.85 7.30
CA GLY A 44 1.41 -19.31 8.18
C GLY A 44 1.00 -19.38 9.65
N GLU A 45 2.00 -19.61 10.50
CA GLU A 45 1.79 -19.65 11.95
C GLU A 45 1.41 -18.26 12.51
N GLU A 46 0.35 -18.27 13.32
CA GLU A 46 -0.12 -17.07 14.02
C GLU A 46 0.99 -16.49 14.92
N ASN A 47 1.05 -15.16 15.01
CA ASN A 47 1.98 -14.43 15.89
C ASN A 47 3.48 -14.68 15.63
N LYS A 48 3.87 -15.20 14.46
CA LYS A 48 5.29 -15.37 14.07
C LYS A 48 5.85 -14.26 13.18
N GLY A 49 5.00 -13.41 12.62
CA GLY A 49 5.42 -12.35 11.70
C GLY A 49 5.56 -10.98 12.35
N TYR A 50 5.69 -9.96 11.50
CA TYR A 50 5.82 -8.56 11.90
C TYR A 50 4.83 -7.67 11.13
N GLY A 51 4.59 -6.46 11.62
CA GLY A 51 3.76 -5.48 10.92
C GLY A 51 2.26 -5.63 11.14
N TYR A 52 1.85 -6.27 12.25
CA TYR A 52 0.44 -6.32 12.69
C TYR A 52 -0.13 -4.91 12.91
N ILE A 53 0.63 -4.00 13.53
CA ILE A 53 0.22 -2.60 13.76
C ILE A 53 -0.08 -1.89 12.43
N ARG A 54 0.84 -2.02 11.45
CA ARG A 54 0.68 -1.49 10.10
C ARG A 54 -0.52 -2.09 9.36
N TYR A 55 -0.75 -3.39 9.56
CA TYR A 55 -1.90 -4.06 8.97
C TYR A 55 -3.21 -3.50 9.52
N THR A 56 -3.32 -3.37 10.84
CA THR A 56 -4.53 -2.84 11.50
C THR A 56 -4.85 -1.43 11.01
N ILE A 57 -3.87 -0.52 10.97
CA ILE A 57 -4.14 0.85 10.49
C ILE A 57 -4.47 0.88 9.00
N ALA A 58 -3.82 0.04 8.17
CA ALA A 58 -4.16 -0.06 6.75
C ALA A 58 -5.59 -0.60 6.56
N LEU A 59 -5.99 -1.60 7.35
CA LEU A 59 -7.35 -2.15 7.35
C LEU A 59 -8.38 -1.06 7.66
N ASP A 60 -8.15 -0.27 8.71
CA ASP A 60 -9.06 0.79 9.12
C ASP A 60 -9.19 1.89 8.06
N ILE A 61 -8.06 2.35 7.51
CA ILE A 61 -8.01 3.41 6.51
C ILE A 61 -8.66 2.97 5.19
N LEU A 62 -8.36 1.76 4.70
CA LEU A 62 -8.99 1.23 3.49
C LEU A 62 -10.47 0.92 3.70
N ALA A 63 -10.87 0.39 4.88
CA ALA A 63 -12.27 0.14 5.18
C ALA A 63 -13.08 1.44 5.26
N SER A 64 -12.52 2.48 5.87
CA SER A 64 -13.13 3.82 5.90
C SER A 64 -13.27 4.40 4.50
N LYS A 65 -12.21 4.33 3.68
CA LYS A 65 -12.26 4.82 2.29
C LYS A 65 -13.30 4.08 1.45
N TYR A 66 -13.34 2.75 1.56
CA TYR A 66 -14.30 1.89 0.88
C TYR A 66 -15.76 2.24 1.24
N LYS A 67 -16.03 2.51 2.52
CA LYS A 67 -17.39 2.93 2.97
C LYS A 67 -17.78 4.30 2.42
N ASN A 68 -16.81 5.21 2.26
CA ASN A 68 -17.04 6.59 1.86
C ASN A 68 -16.88 6.83 0.36
N GLY A 69 -16.50 5.82 -0.43
CA GLY A 69 -16.32 5.94 -1.87
C GLY A 69 -15.39 4.89 -2.46
N LYS A 70 -14.91 5.15 -3.69
CA LYS A 70 -13.97 4.26 -4.37
C LYS A 70 -12.55 4.45 -3.83
N ILE A 71 -11.80 3.36 -3.75
CA ILE A 71 -10.34 3.40 -3.57
C ILE A 71 -9.77 3.91 -4.90
N SER A 72 -9.09 5.05 -4.86
CA SER A 72 -8.49 5.69 -6.03
C SER A 72 -6.96 5.65 -5.95
N PHE A 73 -6.27 5.85 -7.08
CA PHE A 73 -4.81 5.90 -7.08
C PHE A 73 -4.32 7.08 -6.23
N GLU A 74 -5.01 8.23 -6.25
CA GLU A 74 -4.64 9.40 -5.44
C GLU A 74 -4.67 9.06 -3.96
N PHE A 75 -5.65 8.29 -3.51
CA PHE A 75 -5.71 7.83 -2.12
C PHE A 75 -4.56 6.88 -1.79
N LEU A 76 -4.24 5.96 -2.70
CA LEU A 76 -3.14 5.01 -2.52
C LEU A 76 -1.76 5.67 -2.60
N THR A 77 -1.61 6.84 -3.21
CA THR A 77 -0.34 7.59 -3.28
C THR A 77 -0.23 8.71 -2.24
N ASN A 78 -1.33 9.37 -1.89
CA ASN A 78 -1.31 10.55 -1.01
C ASN A 78 -1.65 10.22 0.43
N ASP A 79 -2.57 9.30 0.68
CA ASP A 79 -3.05 9.03 2.05
C ASP A 79 -2.33 7.84 2.68
N VAL A 80 -2.36 6.68 2.01
CA VAL A 80 -1.87 5.42 2.59
C VAL A 80 -0.37 5.47 2.96
N PRO A 81 0.56 5.74 2.03
CA PRO A 81 2.00 5.71 2.33
C PRO A 81 2.44 6.87 3.23
N ARG A 82 1.59 7.87 3.47
CA ARG A 82 1.86 9.04 4.32
C ARG A 82 1.11 8.98 5.64
N CYS A 83 0.44 7.87 5.94
CA CYS A 83 -0.30 7.71 7.18
C CYS A 83 0.63 7.77 8.39
N LEU A 84 0.44 8.77 9.24
CA LEU A 84 1.17 8.97 10.49
C LEU A 84 0.31 8.63 11.73
N ILE A 85 -0.53 7.60 11.60
CA ILE A 85 -1.37 7.08 12.68
C ILE A 85 -0.84 5.71 13.11
N HIS A 86 -0.71 5.50 14.42
CA HIS A 86 -0.25 4.25 15.02
C HIS A 86 -1.43 3.53 15.69
N SER A 87 -1.83 2.38 15.15
CA SER A 87 -3.06 1.67 15.58
C SER A 87 -3.02 1.14 17.01
N PHE A 88 -1.84 0.82 17.55
CA PHE A 88 -1.73 0.28 18.90
C PHE A 88 -1.79 1.36 19.98
N THR A 89 -1.12 2.49 19.77
CA THR A 89 -1.08 3.60 20.75
C THR A 89 -2.16 4.65 20.49
N ASN A 90 -2.86 4.56 19.35
CA ASN A 90 -3.78 5.57 18.84
C ASN A 90 -3.14 6.95 18.63
N THR A 91 -1.81 7.01 18.51
CA THR A 91 -1.06 8.25 18.29
C THR A 91 -1.22 8.69 16.84
N ASP A 92 -1.57 9.96 16.64
CA ASP A 92 -1.67 10.60 15.33
C ASP A 92 -0.69 11.78 15.29
N LEU A 93 0.44 11.60 14.60
CA LEU A 93 1.51 12.60 14.58
C LEU A 93 1.13 13.85 13.77
N THR A 94 0.09 13.79 12.93
CA THR A 94 -0.40 14.97 12.19
C THR A 94 -1.02 16.01 13.11
N LYS A 95 -1.43 15.61 14.32
CA LYS A 95 -1.99 16.50 15.34
C LYS A 95 -0.94 17.14 16.24
N SER A 96 0.31 16.71 16.13
CA SER A 96 1.44 17.12 16.96
C SER A 96 2.60 17.62 16.09
N LEU A 97 2.30 18.37 15.03
CA LEU A 97 3.32 18.97 14.18
C LEU A 97 3.97 20.18 14.88
N PRO A 98 5.30 20.36 14.77
CA PRO A 98 5.99 21.53 15.33
C PRO A 98 5.36 22.82 14.81
N ARG A 99 5.12 23.80 15.70
CA ARG A 99 4.48 25.06 15.29
C ARG A 99 5.43 25.98 14.53
N ASN A 100 6.73 25.83 14.76
CA ASN A 100 7.78 26.61 14.15
C ASN A 100 9.11 25.83 14.16
N LYS A 101 10.12 26.33 13.44
CA LYS A 101 11.43 25.69 13.29
C LYS A 101 12.31 25.72 14.55
N GLN A 102 11.86 26.34 15.64
CA GLN A 102 12.63 26.49 16.89
C GLN A 102 12.22 25.44 17.92
N GLU A 103 11.13 24.71 17.67
CA GLU A 103 10.66 23.59 18.48
C GLU A 103 11.24 22.29 17.91
N ASP A 104 12.26 21.75 18.58
CA ASP A 104 12.74 20.39 18.31
C ASP A 104 11.86 19.40 19.09
N ASP A 105 10.98 18.69 18.38
CA ASP A 105 10.17 17.60 18.94
C ASP A 105 10.58 16.27 18.29
N TYR A 106 10.97 15.31 19.13
CA TYR A 106 11.42 13.99 18.70
C TYR A 106 10.37 12.97 19.09
N VAL A 107 9.79 12.32 18.09
CA VAL A 107 8.76 11.30 18.29
C VAL A 107 9.27 9.91 17.95
N PHE A 108 8.73 8.92 18.65
CA PHE A 108 8.97 7.53 18.32
C PHE A 108 8.27 7.19 16.99
N PHE A 109 9.02 6.70 16.00
CA PHE A 109 8.51 6.45 14.64
C PHE A 109 8.50 4.98 14.13
N PRO A 110 8.62 3.91 14.95
CA PRO A 110 8.44 2.55 14.44
C PRO A 110 6.97 2.21 14.21
N ASP A 111 6.75 1.23 13.34
CA ASP A 111 5.44 0.62 13.06
C ASP A 111 4.32 1.54 12.54
N TYR A 112 4.64 2.77 12.15
CA TYR A 112 3.87 3.55 11.20
C TYR A 112 3.97 2.94 9.79
N ILE A 113 3.02 3.24 8.89
CA ILE A 113 3.07 2.78 7.49
C ILE A 113 4.39 3.23 6.81
N PRO A 114 4.71 4.53 6.74
CA PRO A 114 6.04 4.96 6.34
C PRO A 114 7.04 4.62 7.45
N ARG A 115 8.19 4.06 7.06
CA ARG A 115 9.33 3.79 7.95
C ARG A 115 10.52 4.63 7.51
N TYR A 116 11.47 4.86 8.41
CA TYR A 116 12.75 5.48 8.04
C TYR A 116 13.48 4.69 6.94
N SER A 117 13.23 3.38 6.86
CA SER A 117 13.79 2.47 5.86
C SER A 117 12.92 2.34 4.61
N THR A 118 11.79 3.05 4.50
CA THR A 118 10.96 3.03 3.29
C THR A 118 11.73 3.71 2.17
N SER A 119 12.11 2.92 1.16
CA SER A 119 12.85 3.39 -0.01
C SER A 119 11.95 3.87 -1.15
N ALA A 120 10.70 3.41 -1.20
CA ALA A 120 9.71 3.87 -2.16
C ALA A 120 8.28 3.46 -1.73
N ALA A 121 7.28 4.10 -2.34
CA ALA A 121 5.91 3.60 -2.43
C ALA A 121 5.48 3.58 -3.89
N VAL A 122 4.81 2.52 -4.32
CA VAL A 122 4.44 2.32 -5.73
C VAL A 122 3.00 1.85 -5.83
N VAL A 123 2.26 2.46 -6.76
CA VAL A 123 0.95 1.99 -7.19
C VAL A 123 1.05 1.63 -8.66
N ILE A 124 0.73 0.39 -9.01
CA ILE A 124 0.65 -0.05 -10.40
C ILE A 124 -0.83 -0.10 -10.76
N GLN A 125 -1.23 0.76 -11.70
CA GLN A 125 -2.58 0.86 -12.20
C GLN A 125 -2.65 0.18 -13.57
N GLY A 126 -3.42 -0.90 -13.64
CA GLY A 126 -3.78 -1.53 -14.91
C GLY A 126 -4.85 -0.73 -15.67
N ILE A 127 -5.35 -1.35 -16.74
CA ILE A 127 -6.30 -0.75 -17.66
C ILE A 127 -7.67 -1.40 -17.55
N LYS A 128 -8.73 -0.74 -18.02
CA LYS A 128 -10.05 -1.35 -18.17
C LYS A 128 -10.14 -2.19 -19.44
N GLU A 129 -11.21 -2.97 -19.53
CA GLU A 129 -11.57 -3.67 -20.76
C GLU A 129 -11.69 -2.66 -21.92
N ASN A 130 -11.01 -2.97 -23.04
CA ASN A 130 -10.94 -2.13 -24.24
C ASN A 130 -10.12 -0.83 -24.12
N GLU A 131 -9.38 -0.60 -23.02
CA GLU A 131 -8.37 0.46 -22.95
C GLU A 131 -7.04 -0.01 -23.58
N SER A 132 -6.22 0.93 -24.06
CA SER A 132 -4.88 0.59 -24.59
C SER A 132 -3.95 0.19 -23.44
N ALA A 133 -3.17 -0.87 -23.64
CA ALA A 133 -2.19 -1.35 -22.65
C ALA A 133 -1.16 -0.27 -22.25
N ASN A 134 -0.89 0.71 -23.11
CA ASN A 134 0.02 1.84 -22.84
C ASN A 134 -0.50 2.80 -21.77
N LEU A 135 -1.78 2.70 -21.40
CA LEU A 135 -2.34 3.44 -20.26
C LEU A 135 -1.99 2.80 -18.91
N THR A 136 -1.34 1.64 -18.90
CA THR A 136 -0.77 1.05 -17.69
C THR A 136 0.22 2.04 -17.08
N THR A 137 -0.07 2.45 -15.86
CA THR A 137 0.65 3.55 -15.19
C THR A 137 1.21 3.06 -13.87
N MET A 138 2.52 3.26 -13.67
CA MET A 138 3.16 3.08 -12.38
C MET A 138 3.37 4.45 -11.73
N TRP A 139 2.68 4.69 -10.62
CA TRP A 139 2.82 5.88 -9.78
C TRP A 139 3.87 5.60 -8.72
N THR A 140 5.02 6.27 -8.80
CA THR A 140 6.19 6.00 -7.95
C THR A 140 6.50 7.19 -7.06
N ILE A 141 6.56 6.95 -5.75
CA ILE A 141 7.14 7.88 -4.79
C ILE A 141 8.51 7.31 -4.41
N LEU A 142 9.59 7.95 -4.87
CA LEU A 142 10.95 7.55 -4.50
C LEU A 142 11.36 8.17 -3.17
N GLY A 143 11.98 7.38 -2.30
CA GLY A 143 12.42 7.79 -0.98
C GLY A 143 11.31 7.78 0.07
N PHE A 144 11.49 8.59 1.10
CA PHE A 144 10.59 8.65 2.24
C PHE A 144 9.27 9.34 1.88
N PRO A 145 8.13 8.62 1.86
CA PRO A 145 6.92 9.15 1.24
C PRO A 145 6.46 10.50 1.77
N PRO A 146 6.46 10.80 3.09
CA PRO A 146 6.02 12.10 3.61
C PRO A 146 6.70 13.33 2.98
N THR A 147 7.93 13.20 2.51
CA THR A 147 8.74 14.32 1.96
C THR A 147 9.09 14.16 0.48
N SER A 148 8.45 13.21 -0.21
CA SER A 148 8.70 12.91 -1.63
C SER A 148 7.51 13.26 -2.52
N VAL A 149 7.75 13.31 -3.83
CA VAL A 149 6.72 13.54 -4.86
C VAL A 149 6.38 12.25 -5.60
N VAL A 150 5.21 12.22 -6.23
CA VAL A 150 4.80 11.12 -7.12
C VAL A 150 5.37 11.41 -8.52
N ILE A 151 6.04 10.42 -9.10
CA ILE A 151 6.56 10.40 -10.46
C ILE A 151 5.81 9.31 -11.23
N LEU A 152 5.44 9.60 -12.46
CA LEU A 152 4.76 8.67 -13.35
C LEU A 152 5.77 7.90 -14.17
N VAL A 153 5.50 6.61 -14.36
CA VAL A 153 6.18 5.76 -15.33
C VAL A 153 5.13 5.07 -16.20
N TRP A 154 5.29 5.15 -17.51
CA TRP A 154 4.37 4.57 -18.50
C TRP A 154 4.98 3.40 -19.26
N LEU A 155 4.14 2.44 -19.61
CA LEU A 155 4.50 1.34 -20.50
C LEU A 155 4.38 1.79 -21.97
N LEU A 156 5.45 1.61 -22.74
CA LEU A 156 5.45 1.85 -24.18
C LEU A 156 5.13 0.58 -24.98
N ASP A 157 4.72 0.74 -26.24
CA ASP A 157 4.36 -0.36 -27.14
C ASP A 157 5.49 -1.39 -27.35
N ASP A 158 6.75 -0.95 -27.26
CA ASP A 158 7.94 -1.79 -27.41
C ASP A 158 8.33 -2.53 -26.11
N GLY A 159 7.53 -2.37 -25.05
CA GLY A 159 7.74 -2.96 -23.73
C GLY A 159 8.70 -2.19 -22.83
N THR A 160 9.17 -1.01 -23.25
CA THR A 160 10.03 -0.15 -22.43
C THR A 160 9.22 0.74 -21.47
N LEU A 161 9.90 1.32 -20.48
CA LEU A 161 9.32 2.20 -19.46
C LEU A 161 9.80 3.63 -19.66
N LEU A 162 8.87 4.59 -19.74
CA LEU A 162 9.12 6.03 -19.87
C LEU A 162 8.85 6.76 -18.56
#